data_AF-A0A7S7G0J4-F1
#
_entry.id   AF-A0A7S7G0J4-F1
#
_cell.length_a   1.000
_cell.length_b   1.000
_cell.length_c   1.000
_cell.angle_alpha   90.00
_cell.angle_beta   90.00
_cell.angle_gamma   90.00
#
_symmetry.space_group_name_H-M   'P 1'
#
loop_
_entity.id
_entity.type
_entity.pdbx_description
1 polymer ?
#
loop_
_entity_poly.entity_id
_entity_poly.type
_entity_poly.pdbx_seq_one_letter_code
_entity_poly.pdbx_strand_id
1 'polypeptide(L)' 'MLNRVFLIGRITKDPEIRFTKETNVPYVIFHLIIDRGYTNQEGKKNQI' A
#
# COMPACT_ATOMS: atom_id res chain seq x y z
N MET A 1 2.26 -21.69 9.89
CA MET A 1 3.18 -20.64 9.38
C MET A 1 2.57 -19.27 9.65
N LEU A 2 3.39 -18.24 9.88
CA LEU A 2 2.93 -16.89 10.17
C LEU A 2 3.20 -15.95 8.98
N ASN A 3 2.15 -15.42 8.35
CA ASN A 3 2.23 -14.37 7.34
C ASN A 3 1.15 -13.33 7.67
N ARG A 4 1.57 -12.16 8.18
CA ARG A 4 0.68 -11.05 8.56
C ARG A 4 1.30 -9.73 8.11
N VAL A 5 0.47 -8.85 7.52
CA VAL A 5 0.88 -7.54 7.00
C VAL A 5 -0.04 -6.48 7.60
N PHE A 6 0.54 -5.40 8.14
CA PHE A 6 -0.18 -4.26 8.70
C PHE A 6 0.36 -2.98 8.04
N LEU A 7 -0.51 -2.20 7.40
CA LEU A 7 -0.16 -0.96 6.72
C LEU A 7 -1.13 0.15 7.16
N ILE A 8 -0.59 1.33 7.47
CA ILE A 8 -1.36 2.55 7.76
C ILE A 8 -0.78 3.65 6.87
N GLY A 9 -1.63 4.34 6.12
CA GLY A 9 -1.17 5.32 5.13
C GLY A 9 -2.32 6.09 4.50
N ARG A 10 -2.03 6.76 3.38
CA ARG A 10 -3.01 7.57 2.63
C ARG A 10 -3.23 7.03 1.23
N ILE A 11 -4.47 7.03 0.79
CA ILE A 11 -4.84 6.74 -0.59
C ILE A 11 -4.72 8.04 -1.40
N THR A 12 -3.99 8.01 -2.51
CA THR A 12 -3.70 9.22 -3.32
C THR A 12 -4.52 9.37 -4.59
N LYS A 13 -5.24 8.31 -4.97
CA LYS A 13 -6.20 8.34 -6.07
C LYS A 13 -7.38 7.44 -5.72
N ASP A 14 -8.51 7.69 -6.37
CA ASP A 14 -9.70 6.87 -6.17
C ASP A 14 -9.41 5.39 -6.46
N PRO A 15 -9.86 4.46 -5.60
CA PRO A 15 -9.73 3.05 -5.85
C PRO A 15 -10.46 2.62 -7.14
N GLU A 16 -9.83 1.75 -7.91
CA GLU A 16 -10.36 1.25 -9.18
C GLU A 16 -11.00 -0.13 -8.98
N ILE A 17 -12.28 -0.28 -9.34
CA ILE A 17 -12.95 -1.59 -9.37
C ILE A 17 -12.63 -2.28 -10.70
N ARG A 18 -12.17 -3.53 -10.64
CA ARG A 18 -11.81 -4.36 -11.79
C ARG A 18 -12.38 -5.76 -11.62
N PHE A 19 -12.35 -6.55 -12.69
CA PHE A 19 -12.88 -7.92 -12.70
C PHE A 19 -11.81 -8.90 -13.20
N THR A 20 -11.79 -10.10 -12.64
CA THR A 20 -10.95 -11.19 -13.15
C THR A 20 -11.45 -11.60 -14.55
N LYS A 21 -10.52 -11.85 -15.48
CA LYS A 21 -10.87 -12.10 -16.88
C LYS A 21 -11.70 -13.37 -17.10
N GLU A 22 -11.44 -14.40 -16.31
CA GLU A 22 -12.03 -15.73 -16.50
C GLU A 22 -13.32 -15.92 -15.71
N THR A 23 -13.34 -15.48 -14.45
CA THR A 23 -14.42 -15.75 -13.50
C THR A 23 -15.29 -14.53 -13.19
N ASN A 24 -14.97 -13.37 -13.75
CA ASN A 24 -15.68 -12.10 -13.54
C ASN A 24 -15.90 -11.74 -12.07
N VAL A 25 -14.91 -12.04 -11.22
CA VAL A 25 -14.95 -11.72 -9.78
C VAL A 25 -14.46 -10.29 -9.57
N PRO A 26 -15.23 -9.43 -8.86
CA PRO A 26 -14.83 -8.05 -8.62
C PRO A 26 -13.67 -7.97 -7.61
N TYR A 27 -12.74 -7.06 -7.87
CA TYR A 27 -11.67 -6.70 -6.95
C TYR A 27 -11.34 -5.21 -7.06
N VAL A 28 -10.65 -4.68 -6.04
CA VAL A 28 -10.28 -3.26 -5.98
C VAL A 28 -8.77 -3.12 -6.01
N ILE A 29 -8.27 -2.22 -6.85
CA ILE A 29 -6.88 -1.76 -6.83
C ILE A 29 -6.84 -0.36 -6.22
N PHE A 30 -5.99 -0.17 -5.22
CA PHE A 30 -5.67 1.13 -4.68
C PHE A 30 -4.17 1.23 -4.38
N HIS A 31 -3.67 2.45 -4.29
CA HIS A 31 -2.29 2.73 -3.95
C HIS A 31 -2.26 3.38 -2.58
N LEU A 32 -1.40 2.86 -1.69
CA LEU A 32 -1.23 3.36 -0.35
C LEU A 32 0.17 3.97 -0.22
N ILE A 33 0.23 5.27 0.06
CA ILE A 33 1.47 5.92 0.46
C ILE A 33 1.64 5.72 1.97
N ILE A 34 2.82 5.22 2.35
CA ILE A 34 3.18 4.92 3.72
C ILE A 34 4.41 5.74 4.09
N ASP A 35 4.27 6.54 5.14
CA ASP A 35 5.39 7.25 5.74
C ASP A 35 6.24 6.24 6.53
N ARG A 36 7.49 6.04 6.11
CA ARG A 36 8.40 5.16 6.84
C ARG A 36 9.03 5.94 8.00
N GLY A 37 8.69 5.57 9.23
CA GLY A 37 9.16 6.22 10.45
C GLY A 37 10.60 5.91 10.85
N TYR A 38 11.46 5.42 9.96
CA TYR A 38 12.86 5.15 10.31
C TYR A 38 13.79 6.28 9.88
N THR A 39 14.65 6.68 10.80
CA THR A 39 15.86 7.45 10.54
C THR A 39 16.92 6.51 9.96
N ASN A 40 17.68 6.97 8.97
CA ASN A 40 18.88 6.25 8.53
C ASN A 40 19.96 6.28 9.65
N GLN A 41 21.07 5.56 9.47
CA GLN A 41 22.16 5.50 10.47
C GLN A 41 22.74 6.89 10.84
N GLU A 42 22.52 7.89 10.00
CA GLU A 42 22.95 9.28 10.23
C GLU A 42 21.88 10.15 10.91
N GLY A 43 20.76 9.57 11.34
CA GLY A 43 19.67 10.31 11.98
C GLY A 43 18.88 11.20 11.01
N LYS A 44 19.03 11.04 9.68
CA LYS A 44 18.23 11.76 8.69
C LYS A 44 16.95 10.99 8.38
N LYS A 45 15.83 11.70 8.43
CA LYS A 45 14.54 11.23 7.93
C LYS A 45 14.62 11.25 6.40
N ASN A 46 14.55 10.09 5.75
CA ASN A 46 14.44 10.07 4.30
C ASN A 46 13.07 10.66 3.92
N GLN A 47 13.09 11.92 3.46
CA GLN A 47 11.99 12.49 2.70
C GLN A 47 12.08 11.90 1.29
N ILE A 48 10.96 11.33 0.84
CA ILE A 48 10.75 10.88 -0.53
C ILE A 48 10.66 12.12 -1.42
#